data_AF-A0A0D1I9R2-F1
#
_entry.id   AF-A0A0D1I9R2-F1
#
_cell.length_a   1.000
_cell.length_b   1.000
_cell.length_c   1.000
_cell.angle_alpha   90.00
_cell.angle_beta   90.00
_cell.angle_gamma   90.00
#
_symmetry.space_group_name_H-M   'P 1'
#
loop_
_entity.id
_entity.type
_entity.pdbx_description
1 polymer ?
#
loop_
_entity_poly.entity_id
_entity_poly.type
_entity_poly.pdbx_seq_one_letter_code
_entity_poly.pdbx_strand_id
1 'polypeptide(L)'
;MEVKEQLKLKELLFIMKQMPKTIKLIFTLERSLFLKLILFSIITGILPIVSLYISQELINSLVTIRKDVSVVISIFLTYLGVSFCSELISQVSEYYNGKFQLNIGYKLNYKVMKKSSNLALKDFENPEIYDKTKEISYKPYQIIQAIITMTTSFVTLLSSIAFLMSWNPKVSLLFLVIPVISLFYFLKIGQQEFFIHWKRAGQERKSWYISYILTHDFSFN
;
A
#
# COMPACT_ATOMS: atom_id res chain seq x y z
N MET A 1 -9.64 5.42 28.55
CA MET A 1 -8.18 5.39 28.40
C MET A 1 -7.75 6.69 27.74
N GLU A 2 -7.08 7.56 28.47
CA GLU A 2 -6.41 8.72 27.86
C GLU A 2 -5.28 8.21 26.96
N VAL A 3 -5.41 8.43 25.65
CA VAL A 3 -4.38 8.05 24.69
C VAL A 3 -3.24 9.05 24.85
N LYS A 4 -2.09 8.60 25.38
CA LYS A 4 -0.89 9.43 25.59
C LYS A 4 -0.47 10.08 24.28
N GLU A 5 -0.13 11.37 24.31
CA GLU A 5 0.24 12.21 23.16
C GLU A 5 1.48 11.75 22.36
N GLN A 6 2.20 10.72 22.81
CA GLN A 6 3.38 10.17 22.15
C GLN A 6 3.33 8.64 22.07
N LEU A 7 3.02 8.12 20.88
CA LEU A 7 3.09 6.72 20.50
C LEU A 7 4.57 6.34 20.48
N LYS A 8 5.01 5.56 21.47
CA LYS A 8 6.41 5.14 21.57
C LYS A 8 6.72 4.10 20.50
N LEU A 9 7.97 4.04 20.01
CA LEU A 9 8.44 3.00 19.07
C LEU A 9 8.07 1.57 19.51
N LYS A 10 7.99 1.31 20.82
CA LYS A 10 7.54 0.03 21.39
C LYS A 10 6.08 -0.33 21.06
N GLU A 11 5.18 0.65 21.00
CA GLU A 11 3.77 0.44 20.68
C GLU A 11 3.58 0.19 19.17
N LEU A 12 4.36 0.86 18.31
CA LEU A 12 4.42 0.54 16.88
C LEU A 12 4.88 -0.90 16.63
N LEU A 13 5.94 -1.33 17.32
CA LEU A 13 6.42 -2.72 17.26
C LEU A 13 5.37 -3.73 17.74
N PHE A 14 4.56 -3.37 18.74
CA PHE A 14 3.46 -4.22 19.21
C PHE A 14 2.34 -4.36 18.18
N ILE A 15 1.97 -3.27 17.49
CA ILE A 15 0.99 -3.30 16.40
C ILE A 15 1.50 -4.12 15.21
N MET A 16 2.77 -3.96 14.85
CA MET A 16 3.43 -4.78 13.82
C MET A 16 3.39 -6.28 14.17
N LYS A 17 3.47 -6.63 15.47
CA LYS A 17 3.37 -8.02 15.94
C LYS A 17 1.99 -8.65 15.69
N GLN A 18 0.94 -7.88 15.46
CA GLN A 18 -0.40 -8.40 15.15
C GLN A 18 -0.68 -8.58 13.65
N MET A 19 0.04 -7.87 12.77
CA MET A 19 -0.03 -8.04 11.31
C MET A 19 0.13 -9.49 10.79
N PRO A 20 1.02 -10.35 11.32
CA PRO A 20 1.19 -11.70 10.78
C PRO A 20 -0.07 -12.57 10.87
N LYS A 21 -1.00 -12.30 11.80
CA LYS A 21 -2.28 -13.02 11.86
C LYS A 21 -3.17 -12.69 10.66
N THR A 22 -3.25 -11.41 10.28
CA THR A 22 -3.99 -10.94 9.10
C THR A 22 -3.37 -11.46 7.81
N ILE A 23 -2.03 -11.41 7.71
CA ILE A 23 -1.29 -11.96 6.56
C ILE A 23 -1.57 -13.45 6.44
N LYS A 24 -1.48 -14.21 7.55
CA LYS A 24 -1.75 -15.65 7.55
C LYS A 24 -3.19 -15.95 7.14
N LEU A 25 -4.17 -15.21 7.66
CA LEU A 25 -5.58 -15.37 7.29
C LEU A 25 -5.76 -15.19 5.78
N ILE A 26 -5.21 -14.13 5.21
CA ILE A 26 -5.41 -13.87 3.77
C ILE A 26 -4.59 -14.84 2.92
N PHE A 27 -3.39 -15.21 3.36
CA PHE A 27 -2.60 -16.25 2.71
C PHE A 27 -3.35 -17.59 2.65
N THR A 28 -4.15 -17.92 3.67
CA THR A 28 -5.04 -19.10 3.62
C THR A 28 -6.24 -18.93 2.69
N LEU A 29 -6.66 -17.69 2.40
CA LEU A 29 -7.80 -17.41 1.53
C LEU A 29 -7.40 -17.36 0.05
N GLU A 30 -6.30 -16.69 -0.29
CA GLU A 30 -5.85 -16.44 -1.69
C GLU A 30 -4.31 -16.44 -1.83
N ARG A 31 -3.68 -17.60 -1.59
CA ARG A 31 -2.21 -17.76 -1.70
C ARG A 31 -1.66 -17.40 -3.09
N SER A 32 -2.32 -17.85 -4.15
CA SER A 32 -1.81 -17.73 -5.53
C SER A 32 -1.73 -16.26 -5.96
N LEU A 33 -2.80 -15.50 -5.74
CA LEU A 33 -2.85 -14.08 -6.08
C LEU A 33 -1.91 -13.25 -5.20
N PHE A 34 -1.83 -13.55 -3.90
CA PHE A 34 -0.91 -12.85 -3.00
C PHE A 34 0.56 -13.01 -3.45
N LEU A 35 1.00 -14.23 -3.80
CA LEU A 35 2.36 -14.46 -4.28
C LEU A 35 2.64 -13.77 -5.62
N LYS A 36 1.67 -13.74 -6.55
CA LYS A 36 1.78 -12.99 -7.80
C LYS A 36 1.95 -11.50 -7.54
N LEU A 37 1.17 -10.93 -6.61
CA LEU A 37 1.27 -9.52 -6.26
C LEU A 37 2.60 -9.17 -5.61
N ILE A 38 3.13 -10.03 -4.73
CA ILE A 38 4.48 -9.83 -4.19
C ILE A 38 5.54 -9.85 -5.31
N LEU A 39 5.44 -10.79 -6.26
CA LEU A 39 6.36 -10.81 -7.40
C LEU A 39 6.25 -9.53 -8.24
N PHE A 40 5.04 -9.10 -8.60
CA PHE A 40 4.81 -7.84 -9.33
C PHE A 40 5.28 -6.63 -8.54
N SER A 41 5.14 -6.60 -7.22
CA SER A 41 5.62 -5.50 -6.37
C SER A 41 7.14 -5.32 -6.45
N ILE A 42 7.89 -6.43 -6.54
CA ILE A 42 9.34 -6.42 -6.69
C ILE A 42 9.71 -5.94 -8.10
N ILE A 43 9.06 -6.47 -9.14
CA ILE A 43 9.33 -6.08 -10.53
C ILE A 43 9.05 -4.58 -10.71
N THR A 44 7.86 -4.12 -10.33
CA THR A 44 7.45 -2.71 -10.44
C THR A 44 8.33 -1.79 -9.60
N GLY A 45 8.86 -2.27 -8.48
CA GLY A 45 9.80 -1.52 -7.65
C GLY A 45 11.14 -1.23 -8.35
N ILE A 46 11.57 -2.08 -9.27
CA ILE A 46 12.85 -1.95 -10.00
C ILE A 46 12.72 -1.10 -11.27
N LEU A 47 11.53 -1.08 -11.90
CA LEU A 47 11.29 -0.39 -13.18
C LEU A 47 11.74 1.09 -13.22
N PRO A 48 11.52 1.92 -12.17
CA PRO A 48 11.96 3.32 -12.19
C PRO A 48 13.47 3.48 -12.41
N ILE A 49 14.28 2.56 -11.90
CA ILE A 49 15.74 2.64 -11.98
C ILE A 49 16.25 2.10 -13.31
N VAL A 50 15.58 1.10 -13.88
CA VAL A 50 15.84 0.66 -15.25
C VAL A 50 15.57 1.81 -16.22
N SER A 51 14.44 2.50 -16.06
CA SER A 51 14.11 3.69 -16.85
C SER A 51 15.14 4.80 -16.69
N LEU A 52 15.57 5.08 -15.45
CA LEU A 52 16.61 6.07 -15.16
C LEU A 52 17.93 5.73 -15.84
N TYR A 53 18.39 4.48 -15.76
CA TYR A 53 19.64 4.05 -16.39
C TYR A 53 19.62 4.23 -17.91
N ILE A 54 18.52 3.84 -18.57
CA ILE A 54 18.39 4.02 -20.02
C ILE A 54 18.29 5.50 -20.39
N SER A 55 17.59 6.30 -19.59
CA SER A 55 17.52 7.75 -19.77
C SER A 55 18.90 8.41 -19.66
N GLN A 56 19.71 7.99 -18.69
CA GLN A 56 21.11 8.42 -18.59
C GLN A 56 21.90 8.07 -19.85
N GLU A 57 21.82 6.84 -20.34
CA GLU A 57 22.53 6.42 -21.56
C GLU A 57 22.08 7.19 -22.80
N LEU A 58 20.78 7.50 -22.89
CA LEU A 58 20.24 8.34 -23.95
C LEU A 58 20.82 9.75 -23.90
N ILE A 59 20.82 10.40 -22.72
CA ILE A 59 21.39 11.75 -22.54
C ILE A 59 22.89 11.74 -22.87
N ASN A 60 23.63 10.77 -22.34
CA ASN A 60 25.06 10.63 -22.62
C ASN A 60 25.32 10.45 -24.12
N SER A 61 24.44 9.74 -24.82
CA SER A 61 24.57 9.56 -26.27
C SER A 61 24.37 10.85 -27.07
N LEU A 62 23.52 11.76 -26.58
CA LEU A 62 23.24 13.04 -27.22
C LEU A 62 24.35 14.08 -26.95
N VAL A 63 24.89 14.09 -25.73
CA VAL A 63 25.91 15.06 -25.32
C VAL A 63 27.30 14.71 -25.87
N THR A 64 27.56 13.42 -26.15
CA THR A 64 28.85 12.99 -26.69
C THR A 64 28.99 13.39 -28.16
N ILE A 65 29.74 14.47 -28.40
CA ILE A 65 30.12 14.95 -29.73
C ILE A 65 30.89 13.82 -30.43
N ARG A 66 30.25 13.14 -31.40
CA ARG A 66 30.75 12.03 -32.29
C ARG A 66 30.09 10.65 -32.14
N LYS A 67 29.01 10.44 -31.36
CA LYS A 67 28.27 9.18 -31.50
C LYS A 67 27.49 9.14 -32.83
N ASP A 68 27.51 7.99 -33.50
CA ASP A 68 26.71 7.78 -34.70
C ASP A 68 25.21 7.90 -34.38
N VAL A 69 24.47 8.57 -35.26
CA VAL A 69 23.01 8.76 -35.14
C VAL A 69 22.27 7.42 -35.00
N SER A 70 22.77 6.38 -35.66
CA SER A 70 22.27 4.99 -35.54
C SER A 70 22.27 4.50 -34.08
N VAL A 71 23.32 4.78 -33.31
CA VAL A 71 23.45 4.35 -31.91
C VAL A 71 22.45 5.09 -31.03
N VAL A 72 22.29 6.40 -31.26
CA VAL A 72 21.30 7.22 -30.53
C VAL A 72 19.88 6.71 -30.77
N ILE A 73 19.54 6.41 -32.03
CA ILE A 73 18.23 5.84 -32.41
C ILE A 73 18.01 4.48 -31.74
N SER A 74 19.03 3.61 -31.70
CA SER A 74 18.93 2.29 -31.05
C SER A 74 18.67 2.40 -29.54
N ILE A 75 19.35 3.31 -28.85
CA ILE A 75 19.12 3.57 -27.41
C ILE A 75 17.72 4.15 -27.20
N PHE A 76 17.29 5.07 -28.05
CA PHE A 76 15.94 5.64 -27.99
C PHE A 76 14.84 4.59 -28.20
N LEU A 77 14.97 3.71 -29.19
CA LEU A 77 14.03 2.61 -29.41
C LEU A 77 14.01 1.63 -28.22
N THR A 78 15.17 1.37 -27.62
CA THR A 78 15.27 0.58 -26.39
C THR A 78 14.53 1.24 -25.23
N TYR A 79 14.69 2.56 -25.06
CA TYR A 79 13.97 3.35 -24.06
C TYR A 79 12.45 3.26 -24.24
N LEU A 80 11.96 3.43 -25.48
CA LEU A 80 10.54 3.31 -25.79
C LEU A 80 10.02 1.90 -25.50
N GLY A 81 10.75 0.86 -25.92
CA GLY A 81 10.40 -0.53 -25.68
C GLY A 81 10.31 -0.87 -24.20
N VAL A 82 11.31 -0.44 -23.41
CA VAL A 82 11.29 -0.67 -21.95
C VAL A 82 10.19 0.13 -21.27
N SER A 83 9.94 1.36 -21.68
CA SER A 83 8.84 2.19 -21.12
C SER A 83 7.49 1.55 -21.39
N PHE A 84 7.26 1.08 -22.62
CA PHE A 84 6.03 0.37 -22.99
C PHE A 84 5.85 -0.94 -22.21
N CYS A 85 6.90 -1.76 -22.12
CA CYS A 85 6.88 -2.99 -21.31
C CYS A 85 6.61 -2.70 -19.83
N SER A 86 7.20 -1.61 -19.29
CA SER A 86 7.00 -1.18 -17.91
C SER A 86 5.52 -0.83 -17.66
N GLU A 87 4.91 -0.10 -18.58
CA GLU A 87 3.48 0.23 -18.50
C GLU A 87 2.61 -1.03 -18.58
N LEU A 88 2.89 -1.95 -19.50
CA LEU A 88 2.18 -3.23 -19.58
C LEU A 88 2.26 -4.04 -18.27
N ILE A 89 3.45 -4.10 -17.66
CA ILE A 89 3.63 -4.78 -16.36
C ILE A 89 2.79 -4.09 -15.28
N SER A 90 2.77 -2.76 -15.26
CA SER A 90 1.96 -1.97 -14.33
C SER A 90 0.47 -2.29 -14.48
N GLN A 91 -0.05 -2.27 -15.72
CA GLN A 91 -1.45 -2.59 -16.01
C GLN A 91 -1.83 -4.03 -15.62
N VAL A 92 -0.94 -5.00 -15.89
CA VAL A 92 -1.16 -6.39 -15.47
C VAL A 92 -1.15 -6.52 -13.95
N SER A 93 -0.24 -5.82 -13.26
CA SER A 93 -0.22 -5.78 -11.79
C SER A 93 -1.52 -5.22 -11.22
N GLU A 94 -2.02 -4.12 -11.80
CA GLU A 94 -3.27 -3.48 -11.38
C GLU A 94 -4.48 -4.41 -11.60
N TYR A 95 -4.55 -5.12 -12.73
CA TYR A 95 -5.57 -6.13 -12.98
C TYR A 95 -5.57 -7.23 -11.90
N TYR A 96 -4.40 -7.76 -11.53
CA TYR A 96 -4.29 -8.76 -10.47
C TYR A 96 -4.65 -8.18 -9.10
N ASN A 97 -4.35 -6.90 -8.85
CA ASN A 97 -4.70 -6.23 -7.61
C ASN A 97 -6.22 -6.09 -7.46
N GLY A 98 -6.90 -5.61 -8.49
CA GLY A 98 -8.37 -5.54 -8.52
C GLY A 98 -9.02 -6.92 -8.36
N LYS A 99 -8.49 -7.95 -9.04
CA LYS A 99 -8.96 -9.33 -8.86
C LYS A 99 -8.77 -9.84 -7.43
N PHE A 100 -7.64 -9.51 -6.80
CA PHE A 100 -7.37 -9.87 -5.42
C PHE A 100 -8.32 -9.17 -4.45
N GLN A 101 -8.58 -7.87 -4.64
CA GLN A 101 -9.54 -7.09 -3.87
C GLN A 101 -10.94 -7.72 -3.89
N LEU A 102 -11.43 -8.06 -5.09
CA LEU A 102 -12.75 -8.68 -5.26
C LEU A 102 -12.83 -10.05 -4.60
N ASN A 103 -11.84 -10.92 -4.83
CA ASN A 103 -11.83 -12.28 -4.27
C ASN A 103 -11.77 -12.27 -2.74
N ILE A 104 -10.90 -11.43 -2.15
CA ILE A 104 -10.79 -11.32 -0.70
C ILE A 104 -12.06 -10.72 -0.10
N GLY A 105 -12.61 -9.66 -0.70
CA GLY A 105 -13.88 -9.08 -0.30
C GLY A 105 -15.00 -10.12 -0.29
N TYR A 106 -15.16 -10.89 -1.37
CA TYR A 106 -16.16 -11.96 -1.47
C TYR A 106 -15.96 -13.04 -0.40
N LYS A 107 -14.76 -13.58 -0.25
CA LYS A 107 -14.47 -14.68 0.71
C LYS A 107 -14.65 -14.24 2.16
N LEU A 108 -14.25 -13.02 2.50
CA LEU A 108 -14.44 -12.46 3.83
C LEU A 108 -15.92 -12.22 4.12
N ASN A 109 -16.65 -11.59 3.20
CA ASN A 109 -18.08 -11.35 3.35
C ASN A 109 -18.87 -12.65 3.46
N TYR A 110 -18.52 -13.68 2.68
CA TYR A 110 -19.15 -15.00 2.78
C TYR A 110 -18.91 -15.65 4.16
N LYS A 111 -17.68 -15.59 4.69
CA LYS A 111 -17.38 -16.10 6.05
C LYS A 111 -18.16 -15.35 7.12
N VAL A 112 -18.28 -14.03 6.97
CA VAL A 112 -19.07 -13.19 7.88
C VAL A 112 -20.54 -13.61 7.81
N MET A 113 -21.16 -13.65 6.62
CA MET A 113 -22.55 -14.11 6.45
C MET A 113 -22.80 -15.49 7.06
N LYS A 114 -21.93 -16.46 6.80
CA LYS A 114 -22.06 -17.82 7.35
C LYS A 114 -21.92 -17.85 8.87
N LYS A 115 -21.14 -16.94 9.47
CA LYS A 115 -21.06 -16.83 10.93
C LYS A 115 -22.29 -16.12 11.49
N SER A 116 -22.75 -15.07 10.82
CA SER A 116 -23.94 -14.30 11.18
C SER A 116 -25.22 -15.13 11.15
N SER A 117 -25.35 -16.11 10.24
CA SER A 117 -26.49 -17.03 10.22
C SER A 117 -26.60 -17.92 11.47
N ASN A 118 -25.54 -18.01 12.27
CA ASN A 118 -25.51 -18.78 13.51
C ASN A 118 -25.57 -17.89 14.77
N LEU A 119 -25.80 -16.58 14.62
CA LEU A 119 -25.93 -15.64 15.73
C LEU A 119 -27.40 -15.54 16.16
N ALA A 120 -27.64 -15.34 17.47
CA ALA A 120 -28.97 -15.04 17.97
C ALA A 120 -29.35 -13.58 17.70
N LEU A 121 -30.64 -13.25 17.69
CA LEU A 121 -31.11 -11.88 17.45
C LEU A 121 -30.46 -10.86 18.40
N LYS A 122 -30.35 -11.20 19.69
CA LYS A 122 -29.68 -10.37 20.71
C LYS A 122 -28.22 -10.04 20.40
N ASP A 123 -27.54 -10.88 19.61
CA ASP A 123 -26.14 -10.67 19.25
C ASP A 123 -25.99 -9.56 18.21
N PHE A 124 -27.02 -9.28 17.41
CA PHE A 124 -27.05 -8.16 16.46
C PHE A 124 -27.27 -6.80 17.12
N GLU A 125 -27.87 -6.79 18.32
CA GLU A 125 -28.01 -5.59 19.14
C GLU A 125 -26.72 -5.24 19.89
N ASN A 126 -25.76 -6.16 19.95
CA ASN A 126 -24.46 -5.92 20.57
C ASN A 126 -23.59 -5.02 19.65
N PRO A 127 -23.23 -3.79 20.10
CA PRO A 127 -22.42 -2.86 19.31
C PRO A 127 -21.07 -3.44 18.87
N GLU A 128 -20.45 -4.28 19.69
CA GLU A 128 -19.16 -4.89 19.34
C GLU A 128 -19.27 -5.86 18.17
N ILE A 129 -20.36 -6.63 18.08
CA ILE A 129 -20.57 -7.61 17.02
C ILE A 129 -20.91 -6.89 15.72
N TYR A 130 -21.74 -5.84 15.80
CA TYR A 130 -22.05 -4.98 14.67
C TYR A 130 -20.80 -4.30 14.09
N ASP A 131 -19.97 -3.69 14.94
CA ASP A 131 -18.73 -3.05 14.51
C ASP A 131 -17.76 -4.05 13.89
N LYS A 132 -17.52 -5.20 14.53
CA LYS A 132 -16.66 -6.27 13.99
C LYS A 132 -17.12 -6.74 12.60
N THR A 133 -18.43 -6.86 12.38
CA THR A 133 -19.00 -7.28 11.09
C THR A 133 -18.69 -6.27 9.99
N LYS A 134 -18.80 -4.96 10.28
CA LYS A 134 -18.45 -3.90 9.32
C LYS A 134 -16.95 -3.86 9.02
N GLU A 135 -16.10 -4.00 10.04
CA GLU A 135 -14.65 -3.86 9.91
C GLU A 135 -13.98 -4.96 9.07
N ILE A 136 -14.52 -6.18 9.10
CA ILE A 136 -13.96 -7.34 8.40
C ILE A 136 -13.99 -7.17 6.88
N SER A 137 -14.94 -6.39 6.33
CA SER A 137 -15.09 -6.23 4.89
C SER A 137 -13.97 -5.41 4.23
N TYR A 138 -13.29 -4.51 4.96
CA TYR A 138 -12.35 -3.55 4.37
C TYR A 138 -10.94 -3.54 4.98
N LYS A 139 -10.80 -3.65 6.31
CA LYS A 139 -9.49 -3.52 6.98
C LYS A 139 -8.46 -4.58 6.56
N PRO A 140 -8.82 -5.87 6.38
CA PRO A 140 -7.83 -6.88 6.03
C PRO A 140 -7.19 -6.64 4.65
N TYR A 141 -7.97 -6.19 3.67
CA TYR A 141 -7.46 -5.84 2.35
C TYR A 141 -6.51 -4.63 2.41
N GLN A 142 -6.88 -3.57 3.13
CA GLN A 142 -6.03 -2.38 3.30
C GLN A 142 -4.65 -2.71 3.89
N ILE A 143 -4.60 -3.62 4.87
CA ILE A 143 -3.34 -4.07 5.47
C ILE A 143 -2.45 -4.75 4.43
N ILE A 144 -3.01 -5.56 3.52
CA ILE A 144 -2.21 -6.18 2.46
C ILE A 144 -1.78 -5.18 1.41
N GLN A 145 -2.66 -4.27 1.02
CA GLN A 145 -2.28 -3.22 0.08
C GLN A 145 -1.10 -2.42 0.64
N ALA A 146 -1.13 -2.08 1.93
CA ALA A 146 -0.01 -1.43 2.61
C ALA A 146 1.28 -2.27 2.55
N ILE A 147 1.21 -3.60 2.71
CA ILE A 147 2.37 -4.49 2.60
C ILE A 147 2.92 -4.54 1.17
N ILE A 148 2.05 -4.65 0.16
CA ILE A 148 2.45 -4.65 -1.25
C ILE A 148 3.15 -3.33 -1.59
N THR A 149 2.52 -2.20 -1.26
CA THR A 149 3.11 -0.88 -1.49
C THR A 149 4.42 -0.70 -0.74
N MET A 150 4.48 -1.11 0.54
CA MET A 150 5.71 -1.05 1.33
C MET A 150 6.82 -1.90 0.71
N THR A 151 6.48 -3.07 0.16
CA THR A 151 7.45 -3.93 -0.55
C THR A 151 7.97 -3.24 -1.80
N THR A 152 7.10 -2.70 -2.65
CA THR A 152 7.50 -1.92 -3.83
C THR A 152 8.41 -0.76 -3.45
N SER A 153 7.99 0.08 -2.49
CA SER A 153 8.78 1.24 -2.05
C SER A 153 10.14 0.84 -1.48
N PHE A 154 10.20 -0.26 -0.71
CA PHE A 154 11.44 -0.76 -0.15
C PHE A 154 12.39 -1.27 -1.25
N VAL A 155 11.85 -2.00 -2.23
CA VAL A 155 12.63 -2.45 -3.39
C VAL A 155 13.14 -1.27 -4.19
N THR A 156 12.30 -0.26 -4.48
CA THR A 156 12.72 0.96 -5.19
C THR A 156 13.79 1.72 -4.42
N LEU A 157 13.66 1.85 -3.09
CA LEU A 157 14.65 2.50 -2.25
C LEU A 157 16.00 1.77 -2.32
N LEU A 158 16.01 0.46 -2.09
CA LEU A 158 17.23 -0.36 -2.13
C LEU A 158 17.90 -0.32 -3.50
N SER A 159 17.12 -0.46 -4.56
CA SER A 159 17.66 -0.44 -5.92
C SER A 159 18.16 0.96 -6.31
N SER A 160 17.54 2.04 -5.82
CA SER A 160 18.04 3.41 -5.99
C SER A 160 19.36 3.62 -5.25
N ILE A 161 19.45 3.15 -4.00
CA ILE A 161 20.69 3.22 -3.21
C ILE A 161 21.82 2.45 -3.91
N ALA A 162 21.54 1.23 -4.36
CA ALA A 162 22.49 0.39 -5.07
C ALA A 162 22.99 1.07 -6.36
N PHE A 163 22.07 1.67 -7.14
CA PHE A 163 22.41 2.44 -8.33
C PHE A 163 23.33 3.63 -8.01
N LEU A 164 22.97 4.44 -7.02
CA LEU A 164 23.77 5.59 -6.60
C LEU A 164 25.13 5.19 -6.02
N MET A 165 25.20 4.09 -5.27
CA MET A 165 26.47 3.57 -4.74
C MET A 165 27.40 3.14 -5.87
N SER A 166 26.88 2.57 -6.95
CA SER A 166 27.67 2.21 -8.13
C SER A 166 28.27 3.43 -8.84
N TRP A 167 27.60 4.59 -8.77
CA TRP A 167 28.08 5.82 -9.38
C TRP A 167 29.06 6.60 -8.48
N ASN A 168 28.65 6.91 -7.24
CA ASN A 168 29.52 7.58 -6.27
C ASN A 168 29.07 7.27 -4.82
N PRO A 169 29.84 6.48 -4.05
CA PRO A 169 29.49 6.10 -2.68
C PRO A 169 29.32 7.30 -1.73
N LYS A 170 30.11 8.37 -1.90
CA LYS A 170 30.05 9.55 -1.02
C LYS A 170 28.76 10.33 -1.23
N VAL A 171 28.35 10.51 -2.48
CA VAL A 171 27.09 11.18 -2.81
C VAL A 171 25.89 10.34 -2.37
N SER A 172 25.95 9.02 -2.60
CA SER A 172 24.89 8.10 -2.14
C SER A 172 24.64 8.21 -0.63
N LEU A 173 25.71 8.25 0.19
CA LEU A 173 25.60 8.37 1.64
C LEU A 173 24.98 9.72 2.06
N LEU A 174 25.31 10.81 1.39
CA LEU A 174 24.71 12.12 1.63
C LEU A 174 23.21 12.13 1.28
N PHE A 175 22.82 11.51 0.17
CA PHE A 175 21.41 11.43 -0.25
C PHE A 175 20.57 10.54 0.68
N LEU A 176 21.17 9.55 1.34
CA LEU A 176 20.49 8.67 2.29
C LEU A 176 19.99 9.44 3.54
N VAL A 177 20.60 10.56 3.87
CA VAL A 177 20.16 11.42 4.99
C VAL A 177 18.73 11.95 4.78
N ILE A 178 18.35 12.24 3.54
CA ILE A 178 17.04 12.82 3.18
C ILE A 178 15.88 11.88 3.56
N PRO A 179 15.80 10.62 3.07
CA PRO A 179 14.72 9.72 3.44
C PRO A 179 14.70 9.38 4.94
N VAL A 180 15.85 9.37 5.61
CA VAL A 180 15.92 9.15 7.06
C VAL A 180 15.25 10.28 7.83
N ILE A 181 15.58 11.53 7.53
CA ILE A 181 14.92 12.70 8.16
C ILE A 181 13.44 12.70 7.82
N SER A 182 13.10 12.47 6.56
CA SER A 182 11.73 12.40 6.07
C SER A 182 10.89 11.36 6.82
N LEU A 183 11.44 10.17 7.08
CA LEU A 183 10.80 9.12 7.85
C LEU A 183 10.42 9.57 9.26
N PHE A 184 11.28 10.32 9.96
CA PHE A 184 10.95 10.86 11.28
C PHE A 184 9.78 11.86 11.23
N TYR A 185 9.76 12.73 10.22
CA TYR A 185 8.66 13.68 10.03
C TYR A 185 7.35 12.98 9.67
N PHE A 186 7.38 12.02 8.74
CA PHE A 186 6.20 11.27 8.34
C PHE A 186 5.60 10.45 9.49
N LEU A 187 6.44 9.84 10.33
CA LEU A 187 5.95 9.15 11.52
C LEU A 187 5.26 10.11 12.50
N LYS A 188 5.83 11.30 12.70
CA LYS A 188 5.22 12.33 13.55
C LYS A 188 3.89 12.82 13.00
N ILE A 189 3.82 13.08 11.70
CA ILE A 189 2.59 13.52 11.01
C ILE A 189 1.52 12.44 11.09
N GLY A 190 1.85 11.19 10.74
CA GLY A 190 0.89 10.08 10.80
C GLY A 190 0.34 9.85 12.22
N GLN A 191 1.16 10.11 13.25
CA GLN A 191 0.70 10.07 14.63
C GLN A 191 -0.29 11.20 14.94
N GLN A 192 -0.03 12.42 14.47
CA GLN A 192 -0.94 13.55 14.64
C GLN A 192 -2.27 13.32 13.93
N GLU A 193 -2.22 12.78 12.70
CA GLU A 193 -3.41 12.38 11.94
C GLU A 193 -4.23 11.36 12.73
N PHE A 194 -3.60 10.31 13.27
CA PHE A 194 -4.27 9.32 14.11
C PHE A 194 -5.00 9.96 15.30
N PHE A 195 -4.35 10.90 16.01
CA PHE A 195 -5.01 11.59 17.13
C PHE A 195 -6.16 12.47 16.70
N ILE A 196 -6.05 13.17 15.57
CA ILE A 196 -7.12 14.01 15.04
C ILE A 196 -8.32 13.12 14.72
N HIS A 197 -8.12 12.01 14.01
CA HIS A 197 -9.17 11.04 13.71
C HIS A 197 -9.77 10.45 15.00
N TRP A 198 -8.94 10.06 15.97
CA TRP A 198 -9.42 9.50 17.23
C TRP A 198 -10.26 10.51 18.03
N LYS A 199 -9.81 11.76 18.14
CA LYS A 199 -10.54 12.83 18.83
C LYS A 199 -11.87 13.15 18.14
N ARG A 200 -11.92 13.08 16.81
CA ARG A 200 -13.13 13.36 16.02
C ARG A 200 -14.08 12.17 15.88
N ALA A 201 -13.62 10.94 16.12
CA ALA A 201 -14.40 9.71 15.92
C ALA A 201 -15.75 9.69 16.66
N GLY A 202 -15.85 10.34 17.84
CA GLY A 202 -17.12 10.46 18.56
C GLY A 202 -18.10 11.41 17.88
N GLN A 203 -17.60 12.56 17.41
CA GLN A 203 -18.41 13.57 16.71
C GLN A 203 -18.82 13.09 15.32
N GLU A 204 -17.91 12.44 14.60
CA GLU A 204 -18.19 11.81 13.30
C GLU A 204 -19.27 10.73 13.42
N ARG A 205 -19.21 9.87 14.45
CA ARG A 205 -20.26 8.87 14.71
C ARG A 205 -21.63 9.51 14.98
N LYS A 206 -21.68 10.60 15.77
CA LYS A 206 -22.94 11.34 16.00
C LYS A 206 -23.47 11.99 14.73
N SER A 207 -22.61 12.66 13.97
CA SER A 207 -22.99 13.30 12.70
C SER A 207 -23.50 12.26 11.70
N TRP A 208 -22.83 11.12 11.59
CA TRP A 208 -23.26 10.00 10.75
C TRP A 208 -24.61 9.47 11.19
N TYR A 209 -24.84 9.28 12.50
CA TYR A 209 -26.11 8.80 13.04
C TYR A 209 -27.27 9.77 12.80
N ILE A 210 -27.06 11.08 13.02
CA ILE A 210 -28.07 12.11 12.74
C ILE A 210 -28.37 12.14 11.24
N SER A 211 -27.34 12.14 10.39
CA SER A 211 -27.52 12.08 8.94
C SER A 211 -28.26 10.82 8.52
N TYR A 212 -27.94 9.68 9.13
CA TYR A 212 -28.60 8.41 8.85
C TYR A 212 -30.10 8.48 9.18
N ILE A 213 -30.49 8.92 10.38
CA ILE A 213 -31.92 9.08 10.75
C ILE A 213 -32.64 10.07 9.84
N LEU A 214 -32.02 11.19 9.50
CA LEU A 214 -32.67 12.23 8.69
C LEU A 214 -32.86 11.84 7.22
N THR A 215 -32.03 10.93 6.72
CA THR A 215 -32.03 10.52 5.31
C THR A 215 -32.62 9.13 5.08
N HIS A 216 -32.67 8.30 6.11
CA HIS A 216 -33.29 6.99 6.06
C HIS A 216 -34.64 7.09 6.76
N ASP A 217 -35.70 6.95 5.96
CA ASP A 217 -37.06 6.87 6.46
C ASP A 217 -37.20 5.57 7.24
N PHE A 218 -37.26 5.65 8.58
CA PHE A 218 -37.86 4.59 9.38
C PHE A 218 -39.35 4.65 9.11
N SER A 219 -39.76 4.19 7.93
CA SER A 219 -41.16 3.91 7.63
C SER A 219 -41.57 2.76 8.56
N PHE A 220 -42.08 3.15 9.73
CA PHE A 220 -42.90 2.29 10.56
C PHE A 220 -44.11 1.87 9.73
N ASN A 221 -44.04 0.68 9.16
CA ASN A 221 -45.19 -0.11 8.69
C ASN A 221 -45.09 -1.49 9.30
#